data_AF-A0A1S2H133-F1
#
_entry.id   AF-A0A1S2H133-F1
#
_cell.length_a   1.000
_cell.length_b   1.000
_cell.length_c   1.000
_cell.angle_alpha   90.00
_cell.angle_beta   90.00
_cell.angle_gamma   90.00
#
_symmetry.space_group_name_H-M   'P 1'
#
loop_
_entity.id
_entity.type
_entity.pdbx_description
1 polymer ?
#
loop_
_entity_poly.entity_id
_entity_poly.type
_entity_poly.pdbx_seq_one_letter_code
_entity_poly.pdbx_strand_id
1 'polypeptide(L)'
;MSEQPTDPTRPSEPTRPSETTKRPGAARLPGAARVSGATGLSGALAGLRAAIARKPVPWAVGGLAAVLVLGSGGAVAVATAMTSPSSTPVAAASASASSGTASATASPSVTPTPTVAPRTKPADAPGPSAIRTCSIAGPASAAGLGEFEGYVMNATTGEQLFSRKGDTAAQTGSVMKTLTTATALAVLGAGHTIPTTVTDEGNGVIAIVGHGDATLSAGGATVYPGAPTLGQLAAQVKAKLGDTPVTTIVTDDSYWDDADAWDPTWPVSERTIGYQPEVTALMVDGDRANPGAATSPRSEDPVGRAGAAFRSALANAGVVGAGNAQIVKRATTSQTTIAQVDSQPVSTLIGQMIPNSDNTLAEMLARISSRVSGANGSAASLTGVYQKALATYGVDPSGIVIKDGSGESAANAVSPDFVAHLMVPVAAGANGLGTLAQALPVAGQSGTLSSRFTGANAVARGKVHAKTGWIDSANTLGGYIDAADGTKLTFAFYAIGSSRAAALPALDAVTAAAYSCGNKLSGN
;
A
#
# COMPACT_ATOMS: atom_id res chain seq x y z
N MET A 1 80.12 -40.52 6.84
CA MET A 1 80.99 -39.36 7.07
C MET A 1 80.09 -38.30 7.66
N SER A 2 80.04 -38.24 9.00
CA SER A 2 80.72 -37.22 9.84
C SER A 2 80.00 -35.88 9.73
N GLU A 3 79.68 -35.12 10.78
CA GLU A 3 79.91 -35.16 12.23
C GLU A 3 79.01 -34.03 12.82
N GLN A 4 78.39 -34.31 13.96
CA GLN A 4 78.25 -33.47 15.16
C GLN A 4 77.76 -31.98 15.17
N PRO A 5 77.31 -31.49 16.36
CA PRO A 5 76.30 -30.44 16.55
C PRO A 5 76.86 -29.13 17.15
N THR A 6 76.03 -28.09 17.30
CA THR A 6 75.68 -27.43 18.59
C THR A 6 74.89 -26.12 18.39
N ASP A 7 74.06 -25.85 19.40
CA ASP A 7 73.31 -24.64 19.78
C ASP A 7 74.13 -23.34 19.76
N PRO A 8 73.50 -22.15 19.63
CA PRO A 8 73.40 -21.31 20.83
C PRO A 8 72.11 -20.46 20.99
N THR A 9 71.61 -20.45 22.23
CA THR A 9 71.20 -19.28 23.06
C THR A 9 69.77 -18.69 23.05
N ARG A 10 69.18 -18.76 24.26
CA ARG A 10 68.01 -18.13 24.93
C ARG A 10 68.04 -16.56 24.96
N PRO A 11 67.01 -15.78 25.43
CA PRO A 11 66.18 -16.07 26.62
C PRO A 11 64.69 -15.59 26.72
N SER A 12 63.98 -16.28 27.62
CA SER A 12 63.01 -15.82 28.66
C SER A 12 61.65 -15.18 28.32
N GLU A 13 60.61 -15.90 28.75
CA GLU A 13 59.23 -15.48 29.02
C GLU A 13 59.12 -14.74 30.37
N PRO A 14 58.16 -13.80 30.52
CA PRO A 14 57.59 -13.50 31.83
C PRO A 14 56.04 -13.48 31.84
N THR A 15 55.49 -14.36 32.69
CA THR A 15 54.48 -14.11 33.74
C THR A 15 53.37 -13.04 33.55
N ARG A 16 52.13 -13.53 33.66
CA ARG A 16 50.86 -12.83 33.94
C ARG A 16 50.89 -12.06 35.29
N PRO A 17 50.28 -10.88 35.38
CA PRO A 17 49.78 -10.32 36.64
C PRO A 17 48.24 -10.39 36.74
N SER A 18 47.81 -10.81 37.93
CA SER A 18 46.48 -10.63 38.51
C SER A 18 46.40 -9.31 39.28
N GLU A 19 45.37 -8.50 39.07
CA GLU A 19 44.80 -7.58 40.09
C GLU A 19 43.46 -6.99 39.57
N THR A 20 42.31 -7.38 40.11
CA THR A 20 41.56 -6.73 41.21
C THR A 20 41.51 -5.20 41.19
N THR A 21 40.36 -4.64 40.82
CA THR A 21 39.90 -3.32 41.30
C THR A 21 38.47 -3.41 41.83
N LYS A 22 38.35 -3.06 43.11
CA LYS A 22 37.13 -2.92 43.92
C LYS A 22 36.28 -1.74 43.42
N ARG A 23 34.95 -1.92 43.36
CA ARG A 23 33.96 -0.84 43.48
C ARG A 23 33.45 -0.77 44.93
N PRO A 24 33.23 0.41 45.53
CA PRO A 24 32.69 0.51 46.87
C PRO A 24 31.16 0.68 46.90
N GLY A 25 30.54 0.09 47.93
CA GLY A 25 29.51 0.76 48.72
C GLY A 25 28.05 0.58 48.33
N ALA A 26 27.48 -0.61 48.61
CA ALA A 26 26.04 -0.76 48.84
C ALA A 26 25.76 -0.62 50.35
N ALA A 27 24.95 0.37 50.73
CA ALA A 27 24.45 0.52 52.09
C ALA A 27 23.12 -0.23 52.25
N ARG A 28 23.10 -1.16 53.21
CA ARG A 28 21.92 -1.82 53.78
C ARG A 28 21.06 -0.84 54.57
N LEU A 29 19.75 -1.07 54.62
CA LEU A 29 18.94 -1.09 55.86
C LEU A 29 17.69 -1.99 55.66
N PRO A 30 17.03 -2.48 56.74
CA PRO A 30 16.50 -3.85 56.83
C PRO A 30 14.98 -3.94 57.04
N GLY A 31 14.49 -5.19 57.05
CA GLY A 31 13.58 -5.66 58.12
C GLY A 31 12.09 -5.77 57.77
N ALA A 32 11.60 -7.01 57.74
CA ALA A 32 10.20 -7.37 57.68
C ALA A 32 9.47 -7.19 59.02
N ALA A 33 8.17 -6.85 59.00
CA ALA A 33 7.16 -7.37 59.93
C ALA A 33 5.73 -7.06 59.45
N ARG A 34 4.87 -8.09 59.48
CA ARG A 34 3.39 -8.00 59.44
C ARG A 34 2.87 -7.47 60.79
N VAL A 35 1.84 -6.63 60.80
CA VAL A 35 0.79 -6.62 61.85
C VAL A 35 -0.54 -6.08 61.27
N SER A 36 -1.64 -6.75 61.63
CA SER A 36 -3.05 -6.39 61.43
C SER A 36 -3.46 -5.05 62.06
N GLY A 37 -4.52 -4.43 61.54
CA GLY A 37 -5.19 -3.32 62.21
C GLY A 37 -6.52 -2.96 61.56
N ALA A 38 -7.61 -3.53 62.06
CA ALA A 38 -8.99 -3.09 61.84
C ALA A 38 -9.33 -1.93 62.79
N THR A 39 -10.49 -1.31 62.55
CA THR A 39 -11.14 -0.18 63.29
C THR A 39 -10.62 1.20 62.90
N GLY A 40 -11.43 2.24 62.65
CA GLY A 40 -12.88 2.44 62.79
C GLY A 40 -13.14 3.91 63.20
N LEU A 41 -14.27 4.46 62.75
CA LEU A 41 -14.93 5.72 63.18
C LEU A 41 -14.28 7.05 62.70
N SER A 42 -15.00 8.12 62.33
CA SER A 42 -16.44 8.42 62.23
C SER A 42 -16.67 9.81 61.62
N GLY A 43 -17.86 10.02 61.04
CA GLY A 43 -18.52 11.33 60.86
C GLY A 43 -18.32 11.98 59.47
N ALA A 44 -19.32 12.46 58.74
CA ALA A 44 -20.70 12.78 59.09
C ALA A 44 -21.62 12.80 57.85
N LEU A 45 -22.82 12.23 58.04
CA LEU A 45 -24.18 12.65 57.64
C LEU A 45 -24.46 13.36 56.29
N ALA A 46 -25.38 12.71 55.55
CA ALA A 46 -26.60 13.21 54.88
C ALA A 46 -26.48 14.39 53.89
N GLY A 47 -27.06 14.38 52.69
CA GLY A 47 -28.00 13.50 52.02
C GLY A 47 -28.71 14.33 50.94
N LEU A 48 -28.84 13.82 49.72
CA LEU A 48 -29.98 14.13 48.85
C LEU A 48 -30.08 13.07 47.76
N ARG A 49 -31.21 12.34 47.77
CA ARG A 49 -31.66 11.53 46.64
C ARG A 49 -32.38 12.44 45.66
N ALA A 50 -32.06 12.33 44.38
CA ALA A 50 -33.02 12.59 43.30
C ALA A 50 -32.70 11.67 42.12
N ALA A 51 -33.60 10.71 41.90
CA ALA A 51 -33.61 9.85 40.74
C ALA A 51 -34.20 10.59 39.54
N ILE A 52 -33.51 10.55 38.39
CA ILE A 52 -34.15 10.73 37.08
C ILE A 52 -33.67 9.60 36.17
N ALA A 53 -34.54 8.60 36.04
CA ALA A 53 -34.52 7.65 34.94
C ALA A 53 -35.11 8.34 33.70
N ARG A 54 -34.37 8.41 32.59
CA ARG A 54 -34.94 8.54 31.23
C ARG A 54 -34.10 7.72 30.24
N LYS A 55 -34.85 7.07 29.35
CA LYS A 55 -34.58 5.85 28.58
C LYS A 55 -33.58 6.02 27.43
N PRO A 56 -32.99 4.92 26.91
CA PRO A 56 -32.33 4.93 25.62
C PRO A 56 -33.37 5.11 24.50
N VAL A 57 -33.08 6.01 23.56
CA VAL A 57 -33.90 6.21 22.35
C VAL A 57 -33.39 5.24 21.27
N PRO A 58 -34.24 4.34 20.74
CA PRO A 58 -33.88 3.46 19.63
C PRO A 58 -34.20 4.17 18.32
N TRP A 59 -33.23 4.29 17.41
CA TRP A 59 -33.51 4.64 16.01
C TRP A 59 -33.39 3.38 15.17
N ALA A 60 -34.55 2.78 14.93
CA ALA A 60 -34.80 1.82 13.87
C ALA A 60 -35.85 2.43 12.93
N VAL A 61 -35.41 2.83 11.74
CA VAL A 61 -36.19 2.97 10.49
C VAL A 61 -35.14 2.68 9.41
N GLY A 62 -35.19 1.63 8.61
CA GLY A 62 -36.35 1.15 7.85
C GLY A 62 -36.28 1.76 6.45
N GLY A 63 -35.42 1.22 5.59
CA GLY A 63 -35.22 1.70 4.21
C GLY A 63 -34.98 0.53 3.27
N LEU A 64 -36.08 -0.08 2.85
CA LEU A 64 -36.21 -1.13 1.85
C LEU A 64 -35.79 -0.56 0.47
N ALA A 65 -34.73 -1.09 -0.15
CA ALA A 65 -34.47 -0.86 -1.58
C ALA A 65 -34.76 -2.16 -2.33
N ALA A 66 -35.96 -2.19 -2.92
CA ALA A 66 -36.43 -3.25 -3.77
C ALA A 66 -35.59 -3.30 -5.07
N VAL A 67 -35.08 -4.49 -5.36
CA VAL A 67 -34.50 -4.87 -6.64
C VAL A 67 -35.65 -4.98 -7.65
N LEU A 68 -35.66 -4.10 -8.65
CA LEU A 68 -36.52 -4.23 -9.82
C LEU A 68 -35.67 -4.75 -10.99
N VAL A 69 -35.74 -6.06 -11.22
CA VAL A 69 -35.28 -6.68 -12.46
C VAL A 69 -36.36 -6.44 -13.51
N LEU A 70 -36.07 -5.59 -14.49
CA LEU A 70 -36.81 -5.56 -15.75
C LEU A 70 -35.97 -6.25 -16.82
N GLY A 71 -36.50 -7.37 -17.29
CA GLY A 71 -35.96 -8.12 -18.40
C GLY A 71 -36.35 -7.52 -19.75
N SER A 72 -35.43 -7.66 -20.68
CA SER A 72 -35.64 -7.76 -22.13
C SER A 72 -34.42 -8.57 -22.61
N GLY A 73 -34.50 -9.83 -23.00
CA GLY A 73 -35.44 -10.40 -23.97
C GLY A 73 -34.94 -10.04 -25.37
N GLY A 74 -34.15 -10.90 -26.00
CA GLY A 74 -33.65 -10.64 -27.36
C GLY A 74 -32.60 -11.59 -27.92
N ALA A 75 -33.06 -12.78 -28.32
CA ALA A 75 -32.64 -13.59 -29.47
C ALA A 75 -31.17 -14.10 -29.60
N VAL A 76 -31.11 -15.42 -29.54
CA VAL A 76 -30.15 -16.37 -30.09
C VAL A 76 -29.95 -16.18 -31.60
N ALA A 77 -28.70 -16.20 -32.06
CA ALA A 77 -28.35 -16.61 -33.42
C ALA A 77 -27.11 -17.53 -33.37
N VAL A 78 -27.38 -18.80 -33.63
CA VAL A 78 -26.41 -19.86 -33.87
C VAL A 78 -25.84 -19.69 -35.27
N ALA A 79 -24.52 -19.65 -35.41
CA ALA A 79 -23.85 -19.93 -36.69
C ALA A 79 -22.70 -20.91 -36.44
N THR A 80 -22.91 -22.11 -36.95
CA THR A 80 -22.06 -23.28 -36.91
C THR A 80 -20.81 -23.13 -37.79
N ALA A 81 -19.72 -23.71 -37.28
CA ALA A 81 -18.50 -24.21 -37.90
C ALA A 81 -18.44 -24.30 -39.45
N MET A 82 -17.24 -24.08 -40.03
CA MET A 82 -16.33 -25.19 -40.38
C MET A 82 -15.06 -24.74 -41.15
N THR A 83 -13.98 -25.48 -40.86
CA THR A 83 -12.83 -25.88 -41.72
C THR A 83 -11.76 -24.86 -42.13
N SER A 84 -10.57 -25.05 -41.55
CA SER A 84 -9.27 -24.89 -42.22
C SER A 84 -9.11 -25.90 -43.36
N PRO A 85 -8.15 -25.71 -44.30
CA PRO A 85 -6.85 -26.33 -44.06
C PRO A 85 -5.63 -25.50 -44.50
N SER A 86 -4.52 -25.92 -43.93
CA SER A 86 -3.14 -25.52 -44.10
C SER A 86 -2.52 -25.99 -45.43
N SER A 87 -1.54 -25.24 -45.93
CA SER A 87 -0.44 -25.80 -46.75
C SER A 87 0.82 -24.95 -46.66
N THR A 88 1.93 -25.67 -46.52
CA THR A 88 3.33 -25.35 -46.19
C THR A 88 4.14 -24.70 -47.33
N PRO A 89 5.39 -24.26 -47.06
CA PRO A 89 6.15 -23.35 -47.92
C PRO A 89 7.11 -24.06 -48.90
N VAL A 90 7.60 -23.33 -49.90
CA VAL A 90 8.74 -23.72 -50.74
C VAL A 90 9.69 -22.54 -50.91
N ALA A 91 10.98 -22.80 -50.67
CA ALA A 91 12.10 -21.89 -50.83
C ALA A 91 12.66 -21.92 -52.26
N ALA A 92 13.30 -20.83 -52.69
CA ALA A 92 14.72 -20.76 -53.06
C ALA A 92 15.06 -19.85 -54.27
N ALA A 93 16.19 -19.15 -54.08
CA ALA A 93 17.27 -18.87 -55.04
C ALA A 93 17.28 -17.58 -55.90
N SER A 94 18.32 -16.81 -55.57
CA SER A 94 19.11 -15.77 -56.23
C SER A 94 19.31 -15.81 -57.75
N ALA A 95 19.52 -14.63 -58.36
CA ALA A 95 20.60 -14.37 -59.32
C ALA A 95 20.83 -12.86 -59.58
N SER A 96 22.11 -12.47 -59.59
CA SER A 96 22.65 -11.18 -60.07
C SER A 96 22.61 -11.07 -61.60
N ALA A 97 22.59 -9.84 -62.15
CA ALA A 97 23.63 -9.28 -63.02
C ALA A 97 23.17 -8.00 -63.75
N SER A 98 24.16 -7.28 -64.24
CA SER A 98 24.25 -5.85 -64.52
C SER A 98 24.04 -5.43 -65.99
N SER A 99 23.99 -4.10 -66.16
CA SER A 99 24.52 -3.27 -67.26
C SER A 99 23.80 -3.24 -68.62
N GLY A 100 23.28 -2.05 -68.93
CA GLY A 100 22.94 -1.58 -70.27
C GLY A 100 23.02 -0.05 -70.31
N THR A 101 24.07 0.45 -70.94
CA THR A 101 24.46 1.85 -71.10
C THR A 101 23.62 2.53 -72.18
N ALA A 102 23.08 3.73 -71.92
CA ALA A 102 22.63 4.64 -72.98
C ALA A 102 23.06 6.08 -72.65
N SER A 103 23.73 6.68 -73.64
CA SER A 103 24.47 7.93 -73.56
C SER A 103 23.60 9.17 -73.73
N ALA A 104 24.15 10.30 -73.28
CA ALA A 104 23.52 11.57 -72.99
C ALA A 104 23.05 12.39 -74.20
N THR A 105 22.09 13.28 -73.95
CA THR A 105 21.99 14.59 -74.63
C THR A 105 21.74 15.64 -73.55
N ALA A 106 22.69 16.57 -73.40
CA ALA A 106 22.66 17.60 -72.39
C ALA A 106 21.64 18.70 -72.74
N SER A 107 20.74 18.98 -71.80
CA SER A 107 19.86 20.16 -71.80
C SER A 107 20.36 21.12 -70.70
N PRO A 108 20.36 22.45 -70.92
CA PRO A 108 20.97 23.38 -69.98
C PRO A 108 20.26 23.34 -68.61
N SER A 109 21.08 23.23 -67.56
CA SER A 109 20.66 23.25 -66.16
C SER A 109 20.09 24.63 -65.81
N VAL A 110 18.79 24.67 -65.54
CA VAL A 110 18.14 25.82 -64.92
C VAL A 110 18.46 25.77 -63.43
N THR A 111 19.18 26.76 -62.93
CA THR A 111 19.43 26.95 -61.50
C THR A 111 18.09 26.98 -60.74
N PRO A 112 17.84 26.10 -59.77
CA PRO A 112 16.60 26.18 -58.99
C PRO A 112 16.60 27.48 -58.18
N THR A 113 15.56 28.28 -58.38
CA THR A 113 15.25 29.44 -57.54
C THR A 113 15.06 28.95 -56.08
N PRO A 114 15.67 29.59 -55.07
CA PRO A 114 15.50 29.17 -53.68
C PRO A 114 14.03 29.25 -53.29
N THR A 115 13.42 28.10 -52.99
CA THR A 115 12.11 28.01 -52.36
C THR A 115 12.20 28.68 -50.99
N VAL A 116 11.57 29.85 -50.85
CA VAL A 116 11.44 30.53 -49.56
C VAL A 116 10.69 29.59 -48.60
N ALA A 117 11.34 29.20 -47.51
CA ALA A 117 10.71 28.41 -46.46
C ALA A 117 9.42 29.11 -45.97
N PRO A 118 8.32 28.38 -45.76
CA PRO A 118 7.11 28.99 -45.23
C PRO A 118 7.43 29.64 -43.87
N ARG A 119 7.09 30.93 -43.74
CA ARG A 119 7.22 31.65 -42.48
C ARG A 119 6.44 30.89 -41.40
N THR A 120 7.09 30.60 -40.29
CA THR A 120 6.44 30.02 -39.10
C THR A 120 5.31 30.94 -38.67
N LYS A 121 4.08 30.42 -38.57
CA LYS A 121 2.99 31.14 -37.91
C LYS A 121 3.45 31.40 -36.48
N PRO A 122 3.48 32.65 -35.97
CA PRO A 122 3.69 32.89 -34.56
C PRO A 122 2.66 32.08 -33.78
N ALA A 123 3.09 31.39 -32.71
CA ALA A 123 2.14 30.79 -31.78
C ALA A 123 1.15 31.88 -31.35
N ASP A 124 -0.14 31.54 -31.29
CA ASP A 124 -1.15 32.47 -30.81
C ASP A 124 -0.68 32.96 -29.43
N ALA A 125 -0.65 34.29 -29.22
CA ALA A 125 -0.22 34.85 -27.96
C ALA A 125 -1.03 34.21 -26.84
N PRO A 126 -0.42 33.84 -25.68
CA PRO A 126 -1.18 33.36 -24.54
C PRO A 126 -2.35 34.30 -24.31
N GLY A 127 -3.57 33.76 -24.32
CA GLY A 127 -4.75 34.55 -24.00
C GLY A 127 -4.57 35.24 -22.65
N PRO A 128 -5.36 36.29 -22.34
CA PRO A 128 -5.24 37.01 -21.09
C PRO A 128 -5.27 36.04 -19.90
N SER A 129 -4.15 35.90 -19.20
CA SER A 129 -4.07 35.13 -17.96
C SER A 129 -4.90 35.86 -16.90
N ALA A 130 -5.81 35.16 -16.24
CA ALA A 130 -6.55 35.74 -15.13
C ALA A 130 -5.56 36.26 -14.09
N ILE A 131 -5.72 37.50 -13.63
CA ILE A 131 -4.86 38.07 -12.59
C ILE A 131 -5.08 37.25 -11.31
N ARG A 132 -4.04 36.54 -10.87
CA ARG A 132 -4.04 35.77 -9.63
C ARG A 132 -3.81 36.71 -8.45
N THR A 133 -4.81 36.88 -7.60
CA THR A 133 -4.80 37.86 -6.50
C THR A 133 -4.79 37.24 -5.11
N CYS A 134 -4.92 35.91 -5.00
CA CYS A 134 -4.97 35.19 -3.73
C CYS A 134 -3.63 34.52 -3.45
N SER A 135 -3.18 34.50 -2.20
CA SER A 135 -1.93 33.85 -1.81
C SER A 135 -2.14 32.98 -0.57
N ILE A 136 -1.47 31.82 -0.57
CA ILE A 136 -1.38 30.94 0.60
C ILE A 136 -0.02 31.07 1.30
N ALA A 137 0.80 32.06 0.97
CA ALA A 137 2.17 32.19 1.51
C ALA A 137 2.21 32.23 3.04
N GLY A 138 1.23 32.90 3.68
CA GLY A 138 1.08 32.92 5.15
C GLY A 138 0.87 31.52 5.74
N PRO A 139 -0.24 30.83 5.40
CA PRO A 139 -0.46 29.44 5.80
C PRO A 139 0.68 28.47 5.43
N ALA A 140 1.27 28.60 4.24
CA ALA A 140 2.41 27.81 3.76
C ALA A 140 3.72 28.07 4.54
N SER A 141 3.78 29.12 5.34
CA SER A 141 4.94 29.46 6.18
C SER A 141 4.65 29.29 7.68
N ALA A 142 3.55 28.61 8.02
CA ALA A 142 3.22 28.29 9.40
C ALA A 142 4.32 27.40 10.00
N ALA A 143 4.81 27.76 11.20
CA ALA A 143 5.87 27.01 11.88
C ALA A 143 5.54 25.52 12.08
N GLY A 144 4.25 25.19 12.22
CA GLY A 144 3.78 23.81 12.31
C GLY A 144 4.05 22.95 11.08
N LEU A 145 4.41 23.53 9.92
CA LEU A 145 4.77 22.78 8.72
C LEU A 145 6.25 22.33 8.71
N GLY A 146 7.10 22.82 9.60
CA GLY A 146 8.54 22.52 9.56
C GLY A 146 9.15 22.91 8.21
N GLU A 147 9.91 21.99 7.61
CA GLU A 147 10.39 22.15 6.23
C GLU A 147 9.24 21.86 5.26
N PHE A 148 8.48 22.90 4.90
CA PHE A 148 7.31 22.77 4.03
C PHE A 148 7.70 22.55 2.56
N GLU A 149 7.11 21.52 1.97
CA GLU A 149 7.15 21.24 0.54
C GLU A 149 5.70 21.13 0.03
N GLY A 150 5.39 21.75 -1.10
CA GLY A 150 4.00 21.81 -1.54
C GLY A 150 3.82 22.19 -3.00
N TYR A 151 2.77 21.63 -3.59
CA TYR A 151 2.38 21.86 -4.97
C TYR A 151 0.86 21.94 -5.11
N VAL A 152 0.37 22.87 -5.92
CA VAL A 152 -1.04 22.99 -6.30
C VAL A 152 -1.15 23.31 -7.78
N MET A 153 -2.04 22.63 -8.50
CA MET A 153 -2.34 22.90 -9.90
C MET A 153 -3.83 22.89 -10.19
N ASN A 154 -4.22 23.58 -11.26
CA ASN A 154 -5.54 23.47 -11.85
C ASN A 154 -5.62 22.16 -12.65
N ALA A 155 -6.52 21.26 -12.25
CA ALA A 155 -6.65 19.93 -12.85
C ALA A 155 -7.17 19.96 -14.30
N THR A 156 -7.87 21.02 -14.70
CA THR A 156 -8.45 21.17 -16.04
C THR A 156 -7.44 21.75 -17.03
N THR A 157 -6.68 22.77 -16.63
CA THR A 157 -5.75 23.46 -17.53
C THR A 157 -4.32 22.92 -17.45
N GLY A 158 -3.98 22.16 -16.40
CA GLY A 158 -2.61 21.75 -16.10
C GLY A 158 -1.74 22.88 -15.55
N GLU A 159 -2.32 24.05 -15.27
CA GLU A 159 -1.59 25.23 -14.84
C GLU A 159 -1.12 25.11 -13.39
N GLN A 160 0.20 25.26 -13.16
CA GLN A 160 0.77 25.34 -11.82
C GLN A 160 0.30 26.62 -11.10
N LEU A 161 -0.37 26.45 -9.97
CA LEU A 161 -0.90 27.55 -9.16
C LEU A 161 0.02 27.94 -8.01
N PHE A 162 0.67 26.95 -7.39
CA PHE A 162 1.62 27.13 -6.29
C PHE A 162 2.68 26.04 -6.34
N SER A 163 3.94 26.40 -6.05
CA SER A 163 5.02 25.45 -5.83
C SER A 163 6.01 26.01 -4.83
N ARG A 164 6.34 25.22 -3.81
CA ARG A 164 7.45 25.46 -2.88
C ARG A 164 8.16 24.13 -2.69
N LYS A 165 9.39 23.99 -3.19
CA LYS A 165 10.10 22.70 -3.24
C LYS A 165 9.22 21.58 -3.82
N GLY A 166 8.32 21.93 -4.75
CA GLY A 166 7.30 21.00 -5.24
C GLY A 166 7.87 19.83 -6.04
N ASP A 167 9.05 20.00 -6.62
CA ASP A 167 9.85 19.03 -7.35
C ASP A 167 10.84 18.24 -6.47
N THR A 168 10.91 18.57 -5.18
CA THR A 168 11.81 17.90 -4.24
C THR A 168 11.19 16.58 -3.80
N ALA A 169 11.85 15.48 -4.13
CA ALA A 169 11.39 14.15 -3.71
C ALA A 169 11.66 13.93 -2.21
N ALA A 170 10.62 13.51 -1.48
CA ALA A 170 10.69 13.30 -0.04
C ALA A 170 9.83 12.10 0.41
N GLN A 171 9.98 11.72 1.67
CA GLN A 171 9.17 10.69 2.31
C GLN A 171 7.70 11.10 2.36
N THR A 172 6.84 10.20 1.90
CA THR A 172 5.42 10.52 1.65
C THR A 172 4.52 10.15 2.81
N GLY A 173 4.97 9.31 3.74
CA GLY A 173 4.06 8.58 4.63
C GLY A 173 2.99 7.83 3.82
N SER A 174 1.82 7.61 4.44
CA SER A 174 0.71 6.90 3.77
C SER A 174 0.08 7.58 2.53
N VAL A 175 0.57 8.74 2.07
CA VAL A 175 0.24 9.22 0.70
C VAL A 175 0.75 8.22 -0.35
N MET A 176 1.81 7.45 -0.06
CA MET A 176 2.29 6.35 -0.90
C MET A 176 1.19 5.40 -1.36
N LYS A 177 0.20 5.12 -0.50
CA LYS A 177 -0.90 4.20 -0.82
C LYS A 177 -1.72 4.63 -2.04
N THR A 178 -1.68 5.92 -2.41
CA THR A 178 -2.30 6.40 -3.65
C THR A 178 -1.55 5.91 -4.90
N LEU A 179 -0.22 5.91 -4.86
CA LEU A 179 0.63 5.34 -5.90
C LEU A 179 0.47 3.81 -5.94
N THR A 180 0.49 3.16 -4.78
CA THR A 180 0.25 1.71 -4.65
C THR A 180 -1.07 1.30 -5.25
N THR A 181 -2.13 2.07 -4.99
CA THR A 181 -3.45 1.84 -5.56
C THR A 181 -3.45 2.01 -7.08
N ALA A 182 -2.87 3.10 -7.58
CA ALA A 182 -2.81 3.36 -9.01
C ALA A 182 -2.01 2.27 -9.75
N THR A 183 -0.88 1.83 -9.18
CA THR A 183 -0.08 0.69 -9.64
C THR A 183 -0.90 -0.61 -9.65
N ALA A 184 -1.57 -0.94 -8.55
CA ALA A 184 -2.40 -2.14 -8.46
C ALA A 184 -3.54 -2.14 -9.47
N LEU A 185 -4.20 -0.99 -9.69
CA LEU A 185 -5.26 -0.86 -10.70
C LEU A 185 -4.72 -1.02 -12.14
N ALA A 186 -3.51 -0.50 -12.43
CA ALA A 186 -2.89 -0.65 -13.74
C ALA A 186 -2.43 -2.08 -14.02
N VAL A 187 -1.92 -2.79 -13.01
CA VAL A 187 -1.33 -4.12 -13.16
C VAL A 187 -2.36 -5.24 -12.99
N LEU A 188 -3.17 -5.18 -11.93
CA LEU A 188 -4.11 -6.23 -11.54
C LEU A 188 -5.51 -5.98 -12.10
N GLY A 189 -5.91 -4.70 -12.16
CA GLY A 189 -7.29 -4.31 -12.42
C GLY A 189 -8.18 -4.43 -11.17
N ALA A 190 -9.31 -3.74 -11.19
CA ALA A 190 -10.21 -3.64 -10.03
C ALA A 190 -10.86 -4.97 -9.61
N GLY A 191 -11.05 -5.90 -10.56
CA GLY A 191 -11.73 -7.18 -10.33
C GLY A 191 -10.81 -8.34 -9.95
N HIS A 192 -9.49 -8.13 -9.88
CA HIS A 192 -8.56 -9.20 -9.52
C HIS A 192 -8.82 -9.69 -8.09
N THR A 193 -8.73 -11.00 -7.88
CA THR A 193 -8.81 -11.65 -6.57
C THR A 193 -7.52 -12.41 -6.30
N ILE A 194 -7.17 -12.56 -5.03
CA ILE A 194 -5.91 -13.17 -4.60
C ILE A 194 -6.25 -14.56 -4.03
N PRO A 195 -5.73 -15.65 -4.61
CA PRO A 195 -6.08 -17.00 -4.18
C PRO A 195 -5.28 -17.43 -2.95
N THR A 196 -5.93 -18.20 -2.08
CA THR A 196 -5.24 -19.11 -1.16
C THR A 196 -5.67 -20.53 -1.53
N THR A 197 -4.69 -21.39 -1.79
CA THR A 197 -4.95 -22.76 -2.27
C THR A 197 -4.51 -23.80 -1.25
N VAL A 198 -5.07 -24.99 -1.37
CA VAL A 198 -4.59 -26.19 -0.70
C VAL A 198 -4.26 -27.24 -1.75
N THR A 199 -3.07 -27.83 -1.66
CA THR A 199 -2.57 -28.83 -2.60
C THR A 199 -2.46 -30.20 -1.92
N ASP A 200 -2.68 -31.27 -2.71
CA ASP A 200 -2.42 -32.64 -2.29
C ASP A 200 -0.97 -33.01 -2.62
N GLU A 201 -0.21 -33.35 -1.58
CA GLU A 201 1.20 -33.75 -1.65
C GLU A 201 1.38 -35.28 -1.59
N GLY A 202 0.28 -36.02 -1.42
CA GLY A 202 0.26 -37.47 -1.25
C GLY A 202 0.61 -37.94 0.16
N ASN A 203 0.33 -39.21 0.44
CA ASN A 203 0.69 -39.90 1.70
C ASN A 203 0.24 -39.19 2.99
N GLY A 204 -0.94 -38.54 2.95
CA GLY A 204 -1.49 -37.80 4.08
C GLY A 204 -0.85 -36.43 4.31
N VAL A 205 -0.12 -35.91 3.33
CA VAL A 205 0.46 -34.57 3.35
C VAL A 205 -0.37 -33.65 2.46
N ILE A 206 -0.73 -32.47 2.98
CA ILE A 206 -1.33 -31.38 2.21
C ILE A 206 -0.53 -30.11 2.42
N ALA A 207 -0.59 -29.15 1.50
CA ALA A 207 0.00 -27.83 1.69
C ALA A 207 -1.05 -26.73 1.61
N ILE A 208 -0.97 -25.73 2.48
CA ILE A 208 -1.66 -24.44 2.31
C ILE A 208 -0.68 -23.44 1.70
N VAL A 209 -1.06 -22.85 0.56
CA VAL A 209 -0.20 -21.99 -0.25
C VAL A 209 -0.79 -20.58 -0.29
N GLY A 210 -0.05 -19.63 0.27
CA GLY A 210 -0.41 -18.21 0.29
C GLY A 210 0.12 -17.47 -0.93
N HIS A 211 -0.73 -16.64 -1.53
CA HIS A 211 -0.36 -15.76 -2.65
C HIS A 211 -0.48 -14.27 -2.29
N GLY A 212 -0.50 -13.94 -0.99
CA GLY A 212 -0.56 -12.58 -0.47
C GLY A 212 -1.92 -12.08 -0.01
N ASP A 213 -2.93 -12.94 0.10
CA ASP A 213 -4.22 -12.53 0.68
C ASP A 213 -4.10 -12.37 2.21
N ALA A 214 -3.79 -11.15 2.65
CA ALA A 214 -3.75 -10.83 4.08
C ALA A 214 -5.14 -10.76 4.74
N THR A 215 -6.23 -10.84 3.97
CA THR A 215 -7.58 -10.76 4.51
C THR A 215 -8.12 -12.10 4.98
N LEU A 216 -7.54 -13.22 4.52
CA LEU A 216 -7.94 -14.58 4.86
C LEU A 216 -8.23 -14.71 6.36
N SER A 217 -9.46 -15.04 6.72
CA SER A 217 -9.88 -15.03 8.11
C SER A 217 -9.79 -16.40 8.75
N ALA A 218 -9.39 -16.44 10.02
CA ALA A 218 -9.49 -17.63 10.85
C ALA A 218 -10.95 -18.01 11.20
N GLY A 219 -11.94 -17.17 10.85
CA GLY A 219 -13.37 -17.43 11.04
C GLY A 219 -13.98 -16.73 12.26
N GLY A 220 -13.26 -15.79 12.87
CA GLY A 220 -13.72 -14.97 14.00
C GLY A 220 -14.13 -13.55 13.61
N ALA A 221 -14.15 -12.64 14.58
CA ALA A 221 -14.27 -11.21 14.31
C ALA A 221 -13.10 -10.77 13.42
N THR A 222 -13.33 -9.90 12.44
CA THR A 222 -12.26 -9.43 11.54
C THR A 222 -12.53 -7.98 11.12
N VAL A 223 -11.46 -7.22 10.90
CA VAL A 223 -11.54 -5.88 10.29
C VAL A 223 -11.75 -5.93 8.77
N TYR A 224 -11.69 -7.13 8.17
CA TYR A 224 -11.90 -7.35 6.73
C TYR A 224 -13.27 -8.00 6.49
N PRO A 225 -14.36 -7.21 6.47
CA PRO A 225 -15.69 -7.77 6.26
C PRO A 225 -15.79 -8.45 4.88
N GLY A 226 -16.38 -9.64 4.86
CA GLY A 226 -16.56 -10.43 3.64
C GLY A 226 -15.31 -11.19 3.18
N ALA A 227 -14.23 -11.21 3.98
CA ALA A 227 -13.05 -12.01 3.68
C ALA A 227 -13.36 -13.52 3.59
N PRO A 228 -12.65 -14.28 2.74
CA PRO A 228 -12.72 -15.74 2.76
C PRO A 228 -12.20 -16.28 4.10
N THR A 229 -12.57 -17.51 4.43
CA THR A 229 -12.24 -18.13 5.72
C THR A 229 -11.48 -19.45 5.57
N LEU A 230 -10.63 -19.76 6.54
CA LEU A 230 -10.01 -21.08 6.65
C LEU A 230 -11.06 -22.20 6.82
N GLY A 231 -12.22 -21.91 7.40
CA GLY A 231 -13.33 -22.87 7.50
C GLY A 231 -13.88 -23.29 6.13
N GLN A 232 -13.97 -22.35 5.17
CA GLN A 232 -14.37 -22.65 3.79
C GLN A 232 -13.35 -23.55 3.09
N LEU A 233 -12.05 -23.26 3.23
CA LEU A 233 -10.98 -24.12 2.72
C LEU A 233 -11.05 -25.52 3.34
N ALA A 234 -11.16 -25.60 4.67
CA ALA A 234 -11.21 -26.87 5.39
C ALA A 234 -12.39 -27.75 4.98
N ALA A 235 -13.57 -27.15 4.73
CA ALA A 235 -14.74 -27.87 4.24
C ALA A 235 -14.51 -28.45 2.83
N GLN A 236 -13.88 -27.70 1.93
CA GLN A 236 -13.51 -28.20 0.60
C GLN A 236 -12.48 -29.35 0.70
N VAL A 237 -11.48 -29.23 1.57
CA VAL A 237 -10.50 -30.30 1.82
C VAL A 237 -11.18 -31.56 2.34
N LYS A 238 -12.09 -31.47 3.32
CA LYS A 238 -12.85 -32.62 3.80
C LYS A 238 -13.65 -33.28 2.68
N ALA A 239 -14.34 -32.49 1.87
CA ALA A 239 -15.13 -33.00 0.74
C ALA A 239 -14.25 -33.74 -0.28
N LYS A 240 -13.03 -33.27 -0.51
CA LYS A 240 -12.09 -33.86 -1.47
C LYS A 240 -11.38 -35.11 -0.96
N LEU A 241 -10.97 -35.13 0.32
CA LEU A 241 -10.19 -36.22 0.91
C LEU A 241 -11.04 -37.34 1.52
N GLY A 242 -12.31 -37.06 1.86
CA GLY A 242 -13.17 -38.01 2.57
C GLY A 242 -12.56 -38.40 3.92
N ASP A 243 -12.30 -39.69 4.10
CA ASP A 243 -11.73 -40.24 5.35
C ASP A 243 -10.22 -40.51 5.26
N THR A 244 -9.58 -40.07 4.17
CA THR A 244 -8.11 -40.11 4.05
C THR A 244 -7.48 -39.26 5.16
N PRO A 245 -6.64 -39.83 6.05
CA PRO A 245 -6.04 -39.07 7.13
C PRO A 245 -5.01 -38.05 6.63
N VAL A 246 -5.04 -36.85 7.22
CA VAL A 246 -3.97 -35.84 7.10
C VAL A 246 -3.06 -35.96 8.32
N THR A 247 -1.77 -36.16 8.07
CA THR A 247 -0.71 -36.31 9.08
C THR A 247 0.27 -35.14 9.08
N THR A 248 0.40 -34.43 7.95
CA THR A 248 1.27 -33.26 7.81
C THR A 248 0.57 -32.15 7.03
N ILE A 249 0.70 -30.92 7.53
CA ILE A 249 0.30 -29.68 6.88
C ILE A 249 1.58 -28.91 6.55
N VAL A 250 1.81 -28.71 5.27
CA VAL A 250 2.86 -27.85 4.76
C VAL A 250 2.34 -26.42 4.68
N THR A 251 3.09 -25.44 5.18
CA THR A 251 2.83 -24.01 4.92
C THR A 251 3.81 -23.51 3.87
N ASP A 252 3.28 -22.89 2.83
CA ASP A 252 4.04 -22.33 1.71
C ASP A 252 3.67 -20.86 1.50
N ASP A 253 4.62 -19.98 1.75
CA ASP A 253 4.57 -18.53 1.56
C ASP A 253 5.62 -18.05 0.56
N SER A 254 6.18 -18.95 -0.24
CA SER A 254 7.27 -18.66 -1.19
C SER A 254 6.86 -17.82 -2.40
N TYR A 255 5.65 -17.25 -2.38
CA TYR A 255 5.20 -16.28 -3.35
C TYR A 255 6.00 -14.96 -3.28
N TRP A 256 6.82 -14.76 -2.27
CA TRP A 256 8.03 -13.94 -2.36
C TRP A 256 9.02 -14.42 -1.30
N ASP A 257 10.21 -13.85 -1.28
CA ASP A 257 11.25 -14.25 -0.33
C ASP A 257 10.97 -13.65 1.06
N ASP A 258 10.91 -14.49 2.09
CA ASP A 258 10.70 -14.06 3.49
C ASP A 258 11.89 -13.31 4.07
N ALA A 259 13.07 -13.42 3.45
CA ALA A 259 14.20 -12.57 3.80
C ALA A 259 13.88 -11.07 3.64
N ASP A 260 12.82 -10.74 2.88
CA ASP A 260 12.34 -9.40 2.60
C ASP A 260 11.01 -9.09 3.32
N ALA A 261 10.68 -9.84 4.39
CA ALA A 261 9.45 -9.68 5.16
C ALA A 261 9.43 -8.42 6.06
N TRP A 262 10.57 -7.78 6.31
CA TRP A 262 10.66 -6.57 7.11
C TRP A 262 11.70 -5.59 6.56
N ASP A 263 11.29 -4.36 6.26
CA ASP A 263 12.23 -3.30 5.89
C ASP A 263 13.01 -2.82 7.14
N PRO A 264 14.35 -2.82 7.13
CA PRO A 264 15.16 -2.40 8.28
C PRO A 264 14.94 -0.95 8.74
N THR A 265 14.36 -0.10 7.90
CA THR A 265 14.02 1.29 8.21
C THR A 265 12.71 1.42 8.99
N TRP A 266 11.87 0.38 9.00
CA TRP A 266 10.63 0.39 9.76
C TRP A 266 10.89 0.24 11.26
N PRO A 267 10.32 1.13 12.11
CA PRO A 267 10.38 0.95 13.54
C PRO A 267 9.70 -0.35 13.96
N VAL A 268 10.34 -1.15 14.83
CA VAL A 268 9.72 -2.37 15.40
C VAL A 268 8.41 -2.05 16.17
N SER A 269 8.24 -0.81 16.61
CA SER A 269 6.99 -0.32 17.19
C SER A 269 5.81 -0.43 16.22
N GLU A 270 6.01 -0.31 14.91
CA GLU A 270 4.94 -0.44 13.92
C GLU A 270 4.30 -1.83 13.96
N ARG A 271 5.09 -2.87 14.25
CA ARG A 271 4.62 -4.24 14.45
C ARG A 271 3.99 -4.46 15.82
N THR A 272 4.67 -4.00 16.86
CA THR A 272 4.27 -4.27 18.25
C THR A 272 3.07 -3.43 18.73
N ILE A 273 2.91 -2.21 18.21
CA ILE A 273 1.69 -1.38 18.39
C ILE A 273 0.59 -1.87 17.46
N GLY A 274 0.94 -2.28 16.23
CA GLY A 274 0.02 -2.99 15.34
C GLY A 274 -0.47 -2.25 14.12
N TYR A 275 0.38 -1.43 13.49
CA TYR A 275 0.11 -0.79 12.22
C TYR A 275 0.37 -1.72 11.03
N GLN A 276 1.37 -2.60 11.12
CA GLN A 276 1.68 -3.56 10.04
C GLN A 276 2.33 -4.86 10.54
N PRO A 277 2.14 -5.98 9.84
CA PRO A 277 2.82 -7.23 10.15
C PRO A 277 4.16 -7.35 9.41
N GLU A 278 4.86 -8.46 9.64
CA GLU A 278 5.82 -8.94 8.65
C GLU A 278 5.11 -9.26 7.33
N VAL A 279 5.74 -8.91 6.21
CA VAL A 279 5.20 -9.02 4.86
C VAL A 279 5.44 -10.43 4.31
N THR A 280 4.61 -11.39 4.70
CA THR A 280 4.65 -12.78 4.22
C THR A 280 3.48 -13.06 3.27
N ALA A 281 3.62 -14.03 2.36
CA ALA A 281 2.55 -14.34 1.41
C ALA A 281 1.41 -15.18 2.01
N LEU A 282 1.62 -15.75 3.19
CA LEU A 282 0.62 -16.48 3.95
C LEU A 282 0.48 -15.88 5.35
N MET A 283 -0.72 -15.40 5.66
CA MET A 283 -1.13 -14.95 6.99
C MET A 283 -2.64 -15.06 7.14
N VAL A 284 -3.14 -14.87 8.35
CA VAL A 284 -4.58 -14.76 8.63
C VAL A 284 -4.89 -13.46 9.38
N ASP A 285 -6.04 -12.85 9.06
CA ASP A 285 -6.56 -11.65 9.72
C ASP A 285 -5.57 -10.46 9.79
N GLY A 286 -4.71 -10.34 8.77
CA GLY A 286 -3.61 -9.38 8.71
C GLY A 286 -2.61 -9.54 9.86
N ASP A 287 -2.48 -10.75 10.40
CA ASP A 287 -1.64 -11.14 11.53
C ASP A 287 -2.01 -10.45 12.87
N ARG A 288 -3.23 -9.96 13.02
CA ARG A 288 -3.66 -9.27 14.25
C ARG A 288 -3.76 -10.22 15.44
N ALA A 289 -3.25 -9.83 16.59
CA ALA A 289 -3.52 -10.52 17.87
C ALA A 289 -5.01 -10.44 18.25
N ASN A 290 -5.66 -9.30 18.02
CA ASN A 290 -7.11 -9.13 18.02
C ASN A 290 -7.57 -8.78 16.60
N PRO A 291 -8.01 -9.79 15.82
CA PRO A 291 -8.55 -9.63 14.47
C PRO A 291 -9.65 -8.58 14.30
N GLY A 292 -10.44 -8.28 15.35
CA GLY A 292 -11.50 -7.27 15.33
C GLY A 292 -11.05 -5.82 15.59
N ALA A 293 -9.77 -5.58 15.87
CA ALA A 293 -9.23 -4.25 16.15
C ALA A 293 -8.27 -3.79 15.05
N ALA A 294 -8.53 -2.63 14.45
CA ALA A 294 -7.72 -2.08 13.35
C ALA A 294 -6.24 -1.98 13.72
N THR A 295 -5.96 -1.45 14.91
CA THR A 295 -4.64 -1.40 15.54
C THR A 295 -4.56 -2.47 16.62
N SER A 296 -3.70 -3.46 16.41
CA SER A 296 -3.49 -4.60 17.30
C SER A 296 -2.10 -5.17 17.10
N PRO A 297 -1.34 -5.55 18.14
CA PRO A 297 -0.02 -6.16 17.98
C PRO A 297 0.00 -7.28 16.92
N ARG A 298 1.11 -7.35 16.20
CA ARG A 298 1.43 -8.39 15.20
C ARG A 298 2.54 -9.30 15.73
N SER A 299 2.67 -10.51 15.19
CA SER A 299 3.66 -11.50 15.63
C SER A 299 4.95 -11.41 14.83
N GLU A 300 5.92 -12.24 15.19
CA GLU A 300 7.11 -12.59 14.42
C GLU A 300 6.92 -13.86 13.57
N ASP A 301 5.73 -14.48 13.58
CA ASP A 301 5.48 -15.71 12.84
C ASP A 301 4.04 -15.76 12.26
N PRO A 302 3.73 -14.91 11.26
CA PRO A 302 2.41 -14.92 10.63
C PRO A 302 2.05 -16.26 9.97
N VAL A 303 3.07 -16.94 9.45
CA VAL A 303 2.94 -18.17 8.65
C VAL A 303 2.63 -19.36 9.56
N GLY A 304 3.36 -19.49 10.68
CA GLY A 304 3.06 -20.49 11.70
C GLY A 304 1.68 -20.26 12.33
N ARG A 305 1.27 -19.00 12.55
CA ARG A 305 -0.10 -18.70 13.00
C ARG A 305 -1.16 -19.11 11.99
N ALA A 306 -0.94 -18.85 10.70
CA ALA A 306 -1.84 -19.32 9.64
C ALA A 306 -1.91 -20.86 9.59
N GLY A 307 -0.78 -21.55 9.67
CA GLY A 307 -0.72 -23.02 9.71
C GLY A 307 -1.47 -23.60 10.91
N ALA A 308 -1.29 -23.02 12.10
CA ALA A 308 -1.97 -23.44 13.32
C ALA A 308 -3.50 -23.22 13.22
N ALA A 309 -3.92 -22.07 12.70
CA ALA A 309 -5.33 -21.77 12.48
C ALA A 309 -5.94 -22.72 11.43
N PHE A 310 -5.22 -23.04 10.36
CA PHE A 310 -5.70 -23.96 9.33
C PHE A 310 -5.82 -25.39 9.85
N ARG A 311 -4.87 -25.87 10.65
CA ARG A 311 -4.99 -27.16 11.37
C ARG A 311 -6.26 -27.22 12.22
N SER A 312 -6.55 -26.17 12.98
CA SER A 312 -7.77 -26.08 13.77
C SER A 312 -9.03 -26.08 12.89
N ALA A 313 -9.03 -25.36 11.77
CA ALA A 313 -10.14 -25.35 10.82
C ALA A 313 -10.39 -26.73 10.21
N LEU A 314 -9.34 -27.46 9.81
CA LEU A 314 -9.43 -28.83 9.30
C LEU A 314 -9.99 -29.81 10.34
N ALA A 315 -9.52 -29.71 11.58
CA ALA A 315 -10.03 -30.54 12.68
C ALA A 315 -11.53 -30.26 12.92
N ASN A 316 -11.93 -28.98 12.95
CA ASN A 316 -13.32 -28.57 13.11
C ASN A 316 -14.22 -29.03 11.95
N ALA A 317 -13.67 -29.10 10.73
CA ALA A 317 -14.36 -29.62 9.55
C ALA A 317 -14.42 -31.17 9.51
N GLY A 318 -13.81 -31.87 10.46
CA GLY A 318 -13.82 -33.33 10.53
C GLY A 318 -12.83 -34.03 9.58
N VAL A 319 -11.77 -33.34 9.14
CA VAL A 319 -10.67 -33.97 8.40
C VAL A 319 -9.92 -34.93 9.33
N VAL A 320 -9.86 -36.20 8.94
CA VAL A 320 -9.30 -37.27 9.77
C VAL A 320 -7.82 -36.99 10.05
N GLY A 321 -7.38 -37.13 11.30
CA GLY A 321 -5.97 -36.91 11.70
C GLY A 321 -5.52 -35.46 11.84
N ALA A 322 -6.25 -34.50 11.26
CA ALA A 322 -5.81 -33.10 11.15
C ALA A 322 -5.48 -32.44 12.50
N GLY A 323 -6.22 -32.74 13.58
CA GLY A 323 -5.97 -32.17 14.91
C GLY A 323 -4.56 -32.46 15.46
N ASN A 324 -3.93 -33.55 15.02
CA ASN A 324 -2.59 -33.97 15.43
C ASN A 324 -1.54 -33.82 14.30
N ALA A 325 -1.94 -33.23 13.16
CA ALA A 325 -1.03 -33.09 12.03
C ALA A 325 0.17 -32.20 12.38
N GLN A 326 1.35 -32.62 11.92
CA GLN A 326 2.57 -31.82 12.04
C GLN A 326 2.48 -30.63 11.08
N ILE A 327 2.97 -29.47 11.52
CA ILE A 327 3.07 -28.28 10.67
C ILE A 327 4.53 -28.10 10.30
N VAL A 328 4.82 -28.03 9.00
CA VAL A 328 6.17 -27.82 8.48
C VAL A 328 6.16 -26.74 7.41
N LYS A 329 7.18 -25.91 7.36
CA LYS A 329 7.34 -24.89 6.31
C LYS A 329 8.13 -25.48 5.13
N ARG A 330 7.64 -25.32 3.89
CA ARG A 330 8.33 -25.79 2.68
C ARG A 330 7.83 -25.04 1.43
N ALA A 331 8.76 -24.50 0.65
CA ALA A 331 8.50 -23.69 -0.55
C ALA A 331 8.14 -24.48 -1.82
N THR A 332 8.33 -25.80 -1.85
CA THR A 332 8.00 -26.62 -3.02
C THR A 332 6.81 -27.50 -2.71
N THR A 333 5.71 -27.21 -3.39
CA THR A 333 4.42 -27.88 -3.25
C THR A 333 3.96 -28.45 -4.59
N SER A 334 3.14 -29.48 -4.52
CA SER A 334 2.42 -30.08 -5.65
C SER A 334 1.57 -29.04 -6.36
N GLN A 335 1.33 -29.24 -7.67
CA GLN A 335 0.40 -28.40 -8.43
C GLN A 335 -1.05 -28.93 -8.37
N THR A 336 -1.29 -30.03 -7.66
CA THR A 336 -2.61 -30.66 -7.56
C THR A 336 -3.47 -29.95 -6.51
N THR A 337 -4.18 -28.90 -6.93
CA THR A 337 -5.08 -28.14 -6.04
C THR A 337 -6.32 -28.96 -5.67
N ILE A 338 -6.61 -29.02 -4.38
CA ILE A 338 -7.76 -29.74 -3.79
C ILE A 338 -8.78 -28.81 -3.12
N ALA A 339 -8.38 -27.58 -2.77
CA ALA A 339 -9.28 -26.53 -2.29
C ALA A 339 -8.72 -25.15 -2.66
N GLN A 340 -9.62 -24.17 -2.80
CA GLN A 340 -9.25 -22.78 -3.03
C GLN A 340 -10.30 -21.83 -2.46
N VAL A 341 -9.84 -20.70 -1.95
CA VAL A 341 -10.65 -19.52 -1.71
C VAL A 341 -9.97 -18.31 -2.32
N ASP A 342 -10.76 -17.30 -2.64
CA ASP A 342 -10.31 -16.07 -3.27
C ASP A 342 -10.65 -14.88 -2.37
N SER A 343 -9.72 -13.92 -2.28
CA SER A 343 -9.95 -12.67 -1.58
C SER A 343 -11.17 -11.92 -2.16
N GLN A 344 -11.65 -10.91 -1.44
CA GLN A 344 -12.48 -9.87 -2.07
C GLN A 344 -11.70 -9.20 -3.23
N PRO A 345 -12.38 -8.66 -4.25
CA PRO A 345 -11.71 -8.04 -5.39
C PRO A 345 -10.87 -6.84 -4.96
N VAL A 346 -9.81 -6.54 -5.70
CA VAL A 346 -8.89 -5.42 -5.47
C VAL A 346 -9.63 -4.09 -5.22
N SER A 347 -10.77 -3.84 -5.88
CA SER A 347 -11.60 -2.66 -5.58
C SER A 347 -12.09 -2.58 -4.14
N THR A 348 -12.51 -3.71 -3.57
CA THR A 348 -12.94 -3.81 -2.17
C THR A 348 -11.74 -3.63 -1.24
N LEU A 349 -10.60 -4.24 -1.57
CA LEU A 349 -9.36 -4.10 -0.80
C LEU A 349 -8.88 -2.64 -0.77
N ILE A 350 -8.95 -1.92 -1.90
CA ILE A 350 -8.67 -0.48 -1.98
C ILE A 350 -9.66 0.31 -1.11
N GLY A 351 -10.95 -0.02 -1.17
CA GLY A 351 -11.99 0.60 -0.35
C GLY A 351 -11.82 0.37 1.15
N GLN A 352 -11.13 -0.69 1.57
CA GLN A 352 -10.75 -0.94 2.96
C GLN A 352 -9.42 -0.26 3.30
N MET A 353 -8.45 -0.26 2.38
CA MET A 353 -7.10 0.25 2.57
C MET A 353 -7.06 1.78 2.67
N ILE A 354 -7.63 2.50 1.71
CA ILE A 354 -7.43 3.95 1.59
C ILE A 354 -8.09 4.73 2.73
N PRO A 355 -9.35 4.47 3.13
CA PRO A 355 -9.99 5.18 4.24
C PRO A 355 -9.35 4.91 5.61
N ASN A 356 -8.90 3.67 5.85
CA ASN A 356 -8.34 3.23 7.12
C ASN A 356 -6.81 3.36 7.17
N SER A 357 -6.18 3.65 6.03
CA SER A 357 -4.73 3.69 5.88
C SER A 357 -4.03 2.37 6.23
N ASP A 358 -4.62 1.22 5.87
CA ASP A 358 -4.10 -0.11 6.22
C ASP A 358 -2.76 -0.39 5.52
N ASN A 359 -1.66 -0.48 6.29
CA ASN A 359 -0.33 -0.79 5.76
C ASN A 359 -0.25 -2.23 5.22
N THR A 360 -0.95 -3.17 5.86
CA THR A 360 -0.96 -4.59 5.47
C THR A 360 -1.42 -4.75 4.02
N LEU A 361 -2.59 -4.18 3.69
CA LEU A 361 -3.14 -4.25 2.33
C LEU A 361 -2.25 -3.54 1.31
N ALA A 362 -1.60 -2.44 1.72
CA ALA A 362 -0.71 -1.70 0.84
C ALA A 362 0.55 -2.50 0.48
N GLU A 363 1.18 -3.15 1.45
CA GLU A 363 2.31 -4.03 1.20
C GLU A 363 1.90 -5.20 0.31
N MET A 364 0.81 -5.91 0.65
CA MET A 364 0.36 -7.05 -0.17
C MET A 364 0.09 -6.65 -1.63
N LEU A 365 -0.65 -5.56 -1.86
CA LEU A 365 -0.96 -5.10 -3.22
C LEU A 365 0.31 -4.67 -3.98
N ALA A 366 1.31 -4.10 -3.31
CA ALA A 366 2.59 -3.77 -3.92
C ALA A 366 3.36 -5.03 -4.35
N ARG A 367 3.46 -6.02 -3.47
CA ARG A 367 4.18 -7.29 -3.69
C ARG A 367 3.52 -8.12 -4.78
N ILE A 368 2.19 -8.21 -4.78
CA ILE A 368 1.40 -8.91 -5.79
C ILE A 368 1.51 -8.20 -7.15
N SER A 369 1.44 -6.86 -7.19
CA SER A 369 1.65 -6.11 -8.43
C SER A 369 3.04 -6.37 -9.02
N SER A 370 4.07 -6.50 -8.18
CA SER A 370 5.40 -6.90 -8.63
C SER A 370 5.41 -8.31 -9.24
N ARG A 371 4.85 -9.31 -8.54
CA ARG A 371 4.76 -10.70 -9.05
C ARG A 371 4.01 -10.79 -10.37
N VAL A 372 2.83 -10.17 -10.46
CA VAL A 372 1.99 -10.20 -11.68
C VAL A 372 2.65 -9.44 -12.84
N SER A 373 3.47 -8.43 -12.56
CA SER A 373 4.27 -7.73 -13.57
C SER A 373 5.47 -8.54 -14.08
N GLY A 374 5.69 -9.75 -13.59
CA GLY A 374 6.81 -10.63 -13.95
C GLY A 374 8.08 -10.42 -13.12
N ALA A 375 8.03 -9.61 -12.06
CA ALA A 375 9.11 -9.48 -11.10
C ALA A 375 8.95 -10.48 -9.94
N ASN A 376 9.87 -10.43 -8.97
CA ASN A 376 9.97 -11.43 -7.90
C ASN A 376 9.21 -11.07 -6.61
N GLY A 377 8.44 -9.97 -6.59
CA GLY A 377 7.73 -9.54 -5.38
C GLY A 377 8.62 -8.89 -4.33
N SER A 378 9.90 -8.61 -4.60
CA SER A 378 10.81 -7.97 -3.63
C SER A 378 10.63 -6.44 -3.55
N ALA A 379 11.04 -5.83 -2.43
CA ALA A 379 11.08 -4.39 -2.21
C ALA A 379 11.94 -3.70 -3.28
N ALA A 380 13.07 -4.34 -3.61
CA ALA A 380 13.98 -3.88 -4.64
C ALA A 380 13.33 -3.76 -6.03
N SER A 381 12.29 -4.56 -6.31
CA SER A 381 11.57 -4.50 -7.59
C SER A 381 10.54 -3.37 -7.67
N LEU A 382 10.11 -2.81 -6.54
CA LEU A 382 8.93 -1.93 -6.48
C LEU A 382 9.11 -0.64 -7.29
N THR A 383 10.27 0.00 -7.22
CA THR A 383 10.50 1.24 -7.97
C THR A 383 10.25 1.06 -9.47
N GLY A 384 10.85 0.02 -10.08
CA GLY A 384 10.67 -0.24 -11.52
C GLY A 384 9.24 -0.62 -11.89
N VAL A 385 8.56 -1.39 -11.03
CA VAL A 385 7.15 -1.79 -11.22
C VAL A 385 6.24 -0.57 -11.19
N TYR A 386 6.43 0.32 -10.20
CA TYR A 386 5.63 1.54 -10.05
C TYR A 386 5.89 2.51 -11.19
N GLN A 387 7.16 2.69 -11.60
CA GLN A 387 7.50 3.53 -12.74
C GLN A 387 6.80 3.06 -14.02
N LYS A 388 6.86 1.76 -14.33
CA LYS A 388 6.19 1.21 -15.50
C LYS A 388 4.66 1.38 -15.43
N ALA A 389 4.06 1.10 -14.27
CA ALA A 389 2.62 1.17 -14.10
C ALA A 389 2.09 2.61 -14.15
N LEU A 390 2.72 3.53 -13.40
CA LEU A 390 2.27 4.92 -13.28
C LEU A 390 2.44 5.71 -14.58
N ALA A 391 3.44 5.40 -15.40
CA ALA A 391 3.61 6.01 -16.72
C ALA A 391 2.38 5.83 -17.62
N THR A 392 1.58 4.77 -17.43
CA THR A 392 0.35 4.54 -18.20
C THR A 392 -0.75 5.57 -17.94
N TYR A 393 -0.65 6.33 -16.84
CA TYR A 393 -1.57 7.42 -16.51
C TYR A 393 -1.10 8.79 -17.01
N GLY A 394 -0.01 8.85 -17.78
CA GLY A 394 0.50 10.10 -18.37
C GLY A 394 1.29 10.99 -17.41
N VAL A 395 1.77 10.44 -16.29
CA VAL A 395 2.72 11.11 -15.39
C VAL A 395 4.14 10.63 -15.69
N ASP A 396 5.17 11.44 -15.40
CA ASP A 396 6.58 11.05 -15.49
C ASP A 396 7.07 10.51 -14.14
N PRO A 397 7.30 9.18 -14.00
CA PRO A 397 7.69 8.59 -12.73
C PRO A 397 9.22 8.43 -12.61
N SER A 398 10.02 8.95 -13.54
CA SER A 398 11.47 8.73 -13.56
C SER A 398 12.19 9.15 -12.27
N GLY A 399 11.64 10.14 -11.54
CA GLY A 399 12.18 10.65 -10.28
C GLY A 399 11.73 9.93 -9.00
N ILE A 400 10.81 8.95 -9.06
CA ILE A 400 10.30 8.30 -7.85
C ILE A 400 11.23 7.20 -7.34
N VAL A 401 11.31 7.06 -6.02
CA VAL A 401 11.94 5.93 -5.34
C VAL A 401 10.92 5.29 -4.41
N ILE A 402 10.65 4.00 -4.62
CA ILE A 402 9.69 3.20 -3.87
C ILE A 402 10.44 2.07 -3.17
N LYS A 403 10.38 2.10 -1.84
CA LYS A 403 10.95 1.08 -0.94
C LYS A 403 9.88 0.15 -0.40
N ASP A 404 8.68 0.67 -0.19
CA ASP A 404 7.54 -0.09 0.28
C ASP A 404 6.22 0.40 -0.34
N GLY A 405 5.14 -0.37 -0.13
CA GLY A 405 3.81 -0.02 -0.63
C GLY A 405 3.01 0.89 0.32
N SER A 406 3.34 0.87 1.61
CA SER A 406 2.57 1.55 2.65
C SER A 406 3.00 3.00 2.84
N GLY A 407 4.25 3.34 2.52
CA GLY A 407 4.85 4.64 2.81
C GLY A 407 5.46 4.73 4.21
N GLU A 408 5.62 3.62 4.91
CA GLU A 408 6.22 3.57 6.25
C GLU A 408 7.74 3.80 6.19
N SER A 409 8.39 3.36 5.11
CA SER A 409 9.80 3.60 4.87
C SER A 409 10.06 5.08 4.62
N ALA A 410 10.87 5.69 5.49
CA ALA A 410 11.39 7.03 5.30
C ALA A 410 12.33 7.16 4.08
N ALA A 411 12.72 6.04 3.47
CA ALA A 411 13.56 6.02 2.27
C ALA A 411 12.75 6.02 0.96
N ASN A 412 11.41 6.05 1.03
CA ASN A 412 10.60 6.45 -0.11
C ASN A 412 10.89 7.91 -0.49
N ALA A 413 10.92 8.22 -1.77
CA ALA A 413 11.11 9.58 -2.27
C ALA A 413 10.15 9.84 -3.44
N VAL A 414 9.16 10.70 -3.22
CA VAL A 414 8.20 11.14 -4.25
C VAL A 414 7.91 12.62 -4.01
N SER A 415 7.98 13.42 -5.06
CA SER A 415 7.78 14.86 -4.96
C SER A 415 6.29 15.23 -4.82
N PRO A 416 5.96 16.37 -4.18
CA PRO A 416 4.60 16.90 -4.17
C PRO A 416 4.00 17.09 -5.57
N ASP A 417 4.79 17.54 -6.55
CA ASP A 417 4.32 17.74 -7.92
C ASP A 417 3.89 16.41 -8.56
N PHE A 418 4.64 15.31 -8.36
CA PHE A 418 4.28 14.01 -8.91
C PHE A 418 2.92 13.54 -8.38
N VAL A 419 2.70 13.68 -7.06
CA VAL A 419 1.42 13.33 -6.44
C VAL A 419 0.30 14.20 -6.99
N ALA A 420 0.50 15.51 -7.12
CA ALA A 420 -0.51 16.41 -7.67
C ALA A 420 -0.87 16.08 -9.13
N HIS A 421 0.11 15.72 -9.95
CA HIS A 421 -0.12 15.26 -11.34
C HIS A 421 -0.87 13.93 -11.38
N LEU A 422 -0.51 12.96 -10.54
CA LEU A 422 -1.25 11.70 -10.42
C LEU A 422 -2.71 11.93 -10.02
N MET A 423 -2.97 12.93 -9.17
CA MET A 423 -4.32 13.24 -8.72
C MET A 423 -5.23 13.82 -9.82
N VAL A 424 -4.69 14.26 -10.97
CA VAL A 424 -5.49 14.77 -12.10
C VAL A 424 -6.37 13.66 -12.69
N PRO A 425 -5.82 12.54 -13.22
CA PRO A 425 -6.66 11.45 -13.72
C PRO A 425 -7.44 10.74 -12.60
N VAL A 426 -6.96 10.75 -11.35
CA VAL A 426 -7.74 10.27 -10.20
C VAL A 426 -8.99 11.09 -9.99
N ALA A 427 -8.90 12.43 -9.92
CA ALA A 427 -10.05 13.30 -9.73
C ALA A 427 -11.08 13.19 -10.87
N ALA A 428 -10.62 12.89 -12.09
CA ALA A 428 -11.47 12.62 -13.25
C ALA A 428 -12.07 11.20 -13.26
N GLY A 429 -11.60 10.29 -12.40
CA GLY A 429 -11.93 8.86 -12.45
C GLY A 429 -11.49 8.18 -13.75
N ALA A 430 -10.50 8.75 -14.45
CA ALA A 430 -10.07 8.30 -15.76
C ALA A 430 -9.23 7.02 -15.68
N ASN A 431 -9.18 6.26 -16.78
CA ASN A 431 -8.29 5.10 -16.94
C ASN A 431 -8.40 4.05 -15.81
N GLY A 432 -9.60 3.87 -15.23
CA GLY A 432 -9.82 2.91 -14.14
C GLY A 432 -9.49 3.43 -12.73
N LEU A 433 -9.07 4.68 -12.59
CA LEU A 433 -8.74 5.30 -11.28
C LEU A 433 -9.97 5.76 -10.47
N GLY A 434 -11.19 5.58 -11.00
CA GLY A 434 -12.44 5.90 -10.28
C GLY A 434 -12.55 5.21 -8.92
N THR A 435 -12.02 3.99 -8.78
CA THR A 435 -11.95 3.26 -7.51
C THR A 435 -11.13 4.02 -6.46
N LEU A 436 -9.97 4.55 -6.83
CA LEU A 436 -9.15 5.36 -5.92
C LEU A 436 -9.86 6.67 -5.58
N ALA A 437 -10.43 7.34 -6.59
CA ALA A 437 -11.13 8.60 -6.42
C ALA A 437 -12.26 8.52 -5.38
N GLN A 438 -13.03 7.43 -5.41
CA GLN A 438 -14.14 7.15 -4.51
C GLN A 438 -13.69 6.72 -3.11
N ALA A 439 -12.53 6.08 -3.00
CA ALA A 439 -12.01 5.59 -1.72
C ALA A 439 -11.33 6.69 -0.88
N LEU A 440 -10.91 7.81 -1.49
CA LEU A 440 -10.23 8.89 -0.76
C LEU A 440 -11.08 9.45 0.41
N PRO A 441 -10.49 9.60 1.61
CA PRO A 441 -11.14 10.30 2.72
C PRO A 441 -11.60 11.70 2.33
N VAL A 442 -12.73 12.12 2.86
CA VAL A 442 -13.32 13.44 2.63
C VAL A 442 -13.22 14.28 3.90
N ALA A 443 -12.70 15.50 3.77
CA ALA A 443 -12.51 16.44 4.86
C ALA A 443 -13.75 16.58 5.73
N GLY A 444 -13.61 16.21 7.01
CA GLY A 444 -14.67 16.32 7.99
C GLY A 444 -15.78 15.28 7.90
N GLN A 445 -15.69 14.29 7.01
CA GLN A 445 -16.78 13.35 6.74
C GLN A 445 -16.37 11.88 6.89
N SER A 446 -15.22 11.48 6.35
CA SER A 446 -14.87 10.05 6.27
C SER A 446 -13.39 9.78 6.47
N GLY A 447 -13.07 8.51 6.76
CA GLY A 447 -11.72 7.99 6.94
C GLY A 447 -10.89 8.81 7.94
N THR A 448 -9.58 8.89 7.67
CA THR A 448 -8.61 9.64 8.48
C THR A 448 -8.81 11.17 8.47
N LEU A 449 -9.76 11.69 7.69
CA LEU A 449 -10.12 13.11 7.67
C LEU A 449 -11.43 13.43 8.41
N SER A 450 -12.15 12.42 8.92
CA SER A 450 -13.47 12.58 9.53
C SER A 450 -13.53 13.63 10.66
N SER A 451 -12.49 13.71 11.50
CA SER A 451 -12.38 14.66 12.61
C SER A 451 -11.53 15.90 12.30
N ARG A 452 -11.04 16.06 11.05
CA ARG A 452 -10.19 17.18 10.63
C ARG A 452 -10.99 18.34 10.01
N PHE A 453 -10.31 19.42 9.67
CA PHE A 453 -10.91 20.64 9.10
C PHE A 453 -11.98 21.24 10.00
N THR A 454 -11.62 21.60 11.24
CA THR A 454 -12.49 22.24 12.23
C THR A 454 -12.22 23.74 12.35
N GLY A 455 -13.05 24.47 13.10
CA GLY A 455 -12.86 25.90 13.33
C GLY A 455 -12.84 26.71 12.03
N ALA A 456 -11.84 27.59 11.85
CA ALA A 456 -11.69 28.38 10.63
C ALA A 456 -11.50 27.53 9.36
N ASN A 457 -10.93 26.33 9.49
CA ASN A 457 -10.70 25.41 8.37
C ASN A 457 -11.98 24.67 7.93
N ALA A 458 -13.09 24.83 8.67
CA ALA A 458 -14.36 24.16 8.39
C ALA A 458 -14.96 24.54 7.03
N VAL A 459 -14.53 25.66 6.44
CA VAL A 459 -14.92 26.10 5.09
C VAL A 459 -14.61 25.07 4.01
N ALA A 460 -13.60 24.22 4.21
CA ALA A 460 -13.17 23.20 3.24
C ALA A 460 -13.76 21.80 3.51
N ARG A 461 -14.63 21.64 4.52
CA ARG A 461 -15.27 20.35 4.82
C ARG A 461 -16.15 19.90 3.65
N GLY A 462 -16.04 18.62 3.29
CA GLY A 462 -16.75 18.05 2.15
C GLY A 462 -16.23 18.46 0.78
N LYS A 463 -15.11 19.19 0.73
CA LYS A 463 -14.52 19.73 -0.51
C LYS A 463 -13.12 19.25 -0.80
N VAL A 464 -12.45 18.66 0.18
CA VAL A 464 -11.10 18.10 0.05
C VAL A 464 -11.22 16.58 0.12
N HIS A 465 -10.76 15.92 -0.93
CA HIS A 465 -10.69 14.46 -1.05
C HIS A 465 -9.21 14.08 -1.08
N ALA A 466 -8.68 13.56 0.03
CA ALA A 466 -7.25 13.42 0.17
C ALA A 466 -6.83 12.27 1.07
N LYS A 467 -5.66 11.71 0.75
CA LYS A 467 -4.99 10.72 1.59
C LYS A 467 -4.06 11.45 2.56
N THR A 468 -4.16 11.09 3.84
CA THR A 468 -3.20 11.50 4.87
C THR A 468 -1.98 10.60 4.87
N GLY A 469 -0.81 11.13 5.21
CA GLY A 469 0.38 10.36 5.57
C GLY A 469 1.03 10.86 6.85
N TRP A 470 1.59 9.93 7.61
CA TRP A 470 2.33 10.21 8.84
C TRP A 470 3.36 9.11 9.05
N ILE A 471 4.59 9.54 9.34
CA ILE A 471 5.68 8.79 9.96
C ILE A 471 6.44 9.77 10.87
N ASP A 472 7.40 9.31 11.66
CA ASP A 472 8.13 10.17 12.61
C ASP A 472 8.79 11.40 11.97
N SER A 473 9.25 11.28 10.72
CA SER A 473 9.95 12.35 9.99
C SER A 473 9.05 13.20 9.10
N ALA A 474 7.76 12.87 8.92
CA ALA A 474 6.89 13.59 7.99
C ALA A 474 5.39 13.47 8.29
N ASN A 475 4.66 14.55 8.01
CA ASN A 475 3.21 14.58 7.94
C ASN A 475 2.81 15.09 6.56
N THR A 476 1.93 14.38 5.86
CA THR A 476 1.61 14.69 4.47
C THR A 476 0.11 14.65 4.21
N LEU A 477 -0.33 15.39 3.19
CA LEU A 477 -1.69 15.37 2.69
C LEU A 477 -1.65 15.57 1.16
N GLY A 478 -2.22 14.65 0.41
CA GLY A 478 -2.27 14.73 -1.05
C GLY A 478 -3.62 14.28 -1.59
N GLY A 479 -4.12 14.97 -2.61
CA GLY A 479 -5.46 14.73 -3.13
C GLY A 479 -5.95 15.80 -4.11
N TYR A 480 -7.28 15.97 -4.15
CA TYR A 480 -7.94 17.00 -4.95
C TYR A 480 -8.94 17.82 -4.12
N ILE A 481 -9.23 19.02 -4.61
CA ILE A 481 -10.08 20.02 -3.97
C ILE A 481 -11.13 20.50 -4.96
N ASP A 482 -12.39 20.46 -4.56
CA ASP A 482 -13.49 21.20 -5.17
C ASP A 482 -13.48 22.63 -4.62
N ALA A 483 -12.74 23.54 -5.28
CA ALA A 483 -12.49 24.88 -4.76
C ALA A 483 -13.76 25.75 -4.70
N ALA A 484 -13.71 26.81 -3.91
CA ALA A 484 -14.85 27.71 -3.67
C ALA A 484 -15.36 28.40 -4.96
N ASP A 485 -14.48 28.63 -5.93
CA ASP A 485 -14.81 29.23 -7.23
C ASP A 485 -15.27 28.21 -8.29
N GLY A 486 -15.41 26.93 -7.91
CA GLY A 486 -15.80 25.83 -8.80
C GLY A 486 -14.64 25.15 -9.52
N THR A 487 -13.41 25.63 -9.34
CA THR A 487 -12.22 25.03 -9.97
C THR A 487 -11.86 23.70 -9.28
N LYS A 488 -11.53 22.69 -10.08
CA LYS A 488 -10.91 21.46 -9.55
C LYS A 488 -9.41 21.67 -9.40
N LEU A 489 -8.90 21.60 -8.17
CA LEU A 489 -7.46 21.66 -7.90
C LEU A 489 -6.94 20.28 -7.53
N THR A 490 -5.69 19.98 -7.88
CA THR A 490 -4.94 18.85 -7.31
C THR A 490 -3.73 19.37 -6.55
N PHE A 491 -3.33 18.65 -5.50
CA PHE A 491 -2.30 19.13 -4.60
C PHE A 491 -1.58 18.00 -3.86
N ALA A 492 -0.41 18.35 -3.35
CA ALA A 492 0.24 17.63 -2.26
C ALA A 492 1.00 18.61 -1.37
N PHE A 493 0.96 18.36 -0.06
CA PHE A 493 1.57 19.20 0.96
C PHE A 493 2.28 18.31 1.99
N TYR A 494 3.57 18.52 2.15
CA TYR A 494 4.43 17.80 3.08
C TYR A 494 4.98 18.74 4.15
N ALA A 495 4.76 18.36 5.40
CA ALA A 495 5.34 18.99 6.56
C ALA A 495 6.46 18.08 7.10
N ILE A 496 7.69 18.38 6.70
CA ILE A 496 8.87 17.57 7.01
C ILE A 496 9.49 18.01 8.34
N GLY A 497 9.87 17.04 9.18
CA GLY A 497 10.52 17.29 10.48
C GLY A 497 9.62 17.94 11.54
N SER A 498 8.31 18.04 11.29
CA SER A 498 7.36 18.62 12.24
C SER A 498 6.62 17.55 13.05
N SER A 499 6.36 17.86 14.33
CA SER A 499 5.52 17.00 15.17
C SER A 499 4.10 16.92 14.60
N ARG A 500 3.48 15.74 14.71
CA ARG A 500 2.11 15.51 14.23
C ARG A 500 1.10 16.51 14.81
N ALA A 501 1.23 16.85 16.10
CA ALA A 501 0.34 17.79 16.77
C ALA A 501 0.37 19.20 16.15
N ALA A 502 1.55 19.65 15.69
CA ALA A 502 1.71 20.94 15.02
C ALA A 502 1.37 20.88 13.53
N ALA A 503 1.73 19.78 12.86
CA ALA A 503 1.58 19.63 11.41
C ALA A 503 0.13 19.49 10.96
N LEU A 504 -0.70 18.70 11.64
CA LEU A 504 -2.08 18.47 11.21
C LEU A 504 -2.92 19.76 11.06
N PRO A 505 -3.01 20.65 12.07
CA PRO A 505 -3.77 21.89 11.91
C PRO A 505 -3.17 22.84 10.87
N ALA A 506 -1.84 22.84 10.69
CA ALA A 506 -1.17 23.67 9.70
C ALA A 506 -1.43 23.18 8.26
N LEU A 507 -1.39 21.86 8.04
CA LEU A 507 -1.77 21.22 6.78
C LEU A 507 -3.26 21.49 6.45
N ASP A 508 -4.15 21.42 7.44
CA ASP A 508 -5.57 21.77 7.25
C ASP A 508 -5.72 23.25 6.83
N ALA A 509 -4.95 24.15 7.45
CA ALA A 509 -5.03 25.59 7.19
C ALA A 509 -4.53 25.96 5.79
N VAL A 510 -3.38 25.45 5.35
CA VAL A 510 -2.87 25.71 3.98
C VAL A 510 -3.80 25.10 2.92
N THR A 511 -4.40 23.94 3.21
CA THR A 511 -5.38 23.31 2.30
C THR A 511 -6.69 24.09 2.24
N ALA A 512 -7.22 24.56 3.37
CA ALA A 512 -8.42 25.39 3.41
C ALA A 512 -8.20 26.76 2.72
N ALA A 513 -6.99 27.31 2.81
CA ALA A 513 -6.61 28.51 2.09
C ALA A 513 -6.56 28.26 0.57
N ALA A 514 -5.99 27.13 0.12
CA ALA A 514 -6.01 26.74 -1.29
C ALA A 514 -7.45 26.56 -1.82
N TYR A 515 -8.33 25.90 -1.05
CA TYR A 515 -9.76 25.81 -1.33
C TYR A 515 -10.42 27.19 -1.53
N SER A 516 -10.10 28.13 -0.63
CA SER A 516 -10.69 29.49 -0.67
C SER A 516 -10.14 30.32 -1.83
N CYS A 517 -8.88 30.14 -2.20
CA CYS A 517 -8.25 30.85 -3.32
C CYS A 517 -8.74 30.37 -4.69
N GLY A 518 -8.97 29.06 -4.86
CA GLY A 518 -9.33 28.49 -6.15
C GLY A 518 -8.31 28.81 -7.25
N ASN A 519 -8.78 29.11 -8.45
CA ASN A 519 -7.94 29.46 -9.59
C ASN A 519 -7.25 30.83 -9.47
N LYS A 520 -7.64 31.65 -8.48
CA LYS A 520 -6.98 32.94 -8.20
C LYS A 520 -5.69 32.78 -7.40
N LEU A 521 -5.30 31.55 -7.05
CA LEU A 521 -4.09 31.25 -6.31
C LEU A 521 -2.83 31.66 -7.08
N SER A 522 -2.02 32.51 -6.47
CA SER A 522 -0.72 32.98 -6.96
C SER A 522 0.42 32.30 -6.18
N GLY A 523 1.41 31.81 -6.92
CA GLY A 523 2.48 30.95 -6.42
C GLY A 523 3.68 31.66 -5.81
N ASN A 524 3.48 32.74 -5.04
CA ASN A 524 4.58 33.45 -4.39
C ASN A 524 5.21 32.66 -3.24
#